data_AF-A0A9E5KNG9-F1
#
_entry.id   AF-A0A9E5KNG9-F1
#
_cell.length_a   1.000
_cell.length_b   1.000
_cell.length_c   1.000
_cell.angle_alpha   90.00
_cell.angle_beta   90.00
_cell.angle_gamma   90.00
#
_symmetry.space_group_name_H-M   'P 1'
#
loop_
_entity.id
_entity.type
_entity.pdbx_description
1 polymer ?
#
loop_
_entity_poly.entity_id
_entity_poly.type
_entity_poly.pdbx_seq_one_letter_code
_entity_poly.pdbx_strand_id
1 'polypeptide(L)'
;MPQQSYRIEGMHCASCVQKIEKSLSGLSGKIKVSLSYPQLEIESDNLPDFSELKSKVEKAGPYRLKTSETGESEGKKSYWATYYPLILIVTIISIVSLRGIESLHDWMLQFMAGFFIVFSAFKLIDLRGFKDAYASYDIIAQQWNFYGYLYPFLELGLGLAFLFRFQLQGSLLFSIVLMSISSLGVIQALRHQRQIRCACLGTALNLPMSTITLVEDLLMVAMSITMLLQG
;
A
#
# COMPACT_ATOMS: atom_id res chain seq x y z
N MET A 1 -23.33 -23.45 5.02
CA MET A 1 -24.02 -22.75 6.11
C MET A 1 -23.87 -21.27 5.89
N PRO A 2 -24.95 -20.49 5.79
CA PRO A 2 -24.83 -19.05 5.65
C PRO A 2 -24.20 -18.46 6.91
N GLN A 3 -23.21 -17.58 6.72
CA GLN A 3 -22.49 -16.87 7.76
C GLN A 3 -22.84 -15.39 7.65
N GLN A 4 -23.28 -14.78 8.75
CA GLN A 4 -23.56 -13.35 8.80
C GLN A 4 -22.77 -12.70 9.92
N SER A 5 -22.22 -11.52 9.63
CA SER A 5 -21.52 -10.71 10.62
C SER A 5 -22.31 -9.44 10.92
N TYR A 6 -22.25 -8.98 12.15
CA TYR A 6 -22.85 -7.73 12.61
C TYR A 6 -21.83 -6.94 13.41
N ARG A 7 -21.81 -5.62 13.24
CA ARG A 7 -20.95 -4.75 14.05
C ARG A 7 -21.67 -4.36 15.33
N ILE A 8 -20.96 -4.40 16.45
CA ILE A 8 -21.50 -4.00 17.76
C ILE A 8 -20.73 -2.79 18.29
N GLU A 9 -21.44 -1.71 18.59
CA GLU A 9 -20.87 -0.53 19.25
C GLU A 9 -21.11 -0.59 20.77
N GLY A 10 -20.16 -0.08 21.56
CA GLY A 10 -20.26 0.03 23.03
C GLY A 10 -19.57 -1.10 23.82
N MET A 11 -18.92 -2.07 23.15
CA MET A 11 -18.12 -3.10 23.83
C MET A 11 -16.70 -2.58 24.11
N HIS A 12 -16.33 -2.53 25.40
CA HIS A 12 -15.01 -2.03 25.83
C HIS A 12 -14.21 -3.01 26.69
N CYS A 13 -14.76 -4.17 27.04
CA CYS A 13 -14.08 -5.15 27.89
C CYS A 13 -14.62 -6.58 27.67
N ALA A 14 -13.86 -7.58 28.14
CA ALA A 14 -14.22 -8.99 28.04
C ALA A 14 -15.56 -9.33 28.72
N SER A 15 -15.95 -8.59 29.77
CA SER A 15 -17.26 -8.78 30.40
C SER A 15 -18.42 -8.27 29.56
N CYS A 16 -18.21 -7.34 28.60
CA CYS A 16 -19.22 -6.96 27.62
C CYS A 16 -19.48 -8.10 26.63
N VAL A 17 -18.42 -8.76 26.17
CA VAL A 17 -18.50 -9.93 25.27
C VAL A 17 -19.33 -11.03 25.90
N GLN A 18 -19.00 -11.41 27.15
CA GLN A 18 -19.71 -12.47 27.87
C GLN A 18 -21.20 -12.17 28.09
N LYS A 19 -21.57 -10.90 28.34
CA LYS A 19 -22.97 -10.50 28.48
C LYS A 19 -23.75 -10.68 27.18
N ILE A 20 -23.14 -10.30 26.06
CA ILE A 20 -23.76 -10.40 24.74
C ILE A 20 -23.85 -11.87 24.31
N GLU A 21 -22.79 -12.66 24.49
CA GLU A 21 -22.82 -14.12 24.23
C GLU A 21 -23.90 -14.82 25.04
N LYS A 22 -24.02 -14.50 26.34
CA LYS A 22 -25.06 -15.07 27.21
C LYS A 22 -26.48 -14.64 26.81
N SER A 23 -26.66 -13.43 26.29
CA SER A 23 -27.96 -12.97 25.80
C SER A 23 -28.34 -13.62 24.45
N LEU A 24 -27.36 -14.13 23.71
CA LEU A 24 -27.52 -14.73 22.40
C LEU A 24 -27.48 -16.27 22.43
N SER A 25 -27.09 -16.89 23.54
CA SER A 25 -26.96 -18.35 23.71
C SER A 25 -28.27 -19.14 23.52
N GLY A 26 -29.41 -18.47 23.43
CA GLY A 26 -30.72 -19.08 23.13
C GLY A 26 -31.09 -19.10 21.65
N LEU A 27 -30.21 -18.65 20.75
CA LEU A 27 -30.42 -18.70 19.31
C LEU A 27 -29.78 -19.95 18.70
N SER A 28 -30.45 -20.52 17.70
CA SER A 28 -29.92 -21.66 16.94
C SER A 28 -28.75 -21.21 16.07
N GLY A 29 -27.58 -21.82 16.25
CA GLY A 29 -26.38 -21.56 15.46
C GLY A 29 -25.09 -21.46 16.31
N LYS A 30 -23.94 -21.44 15.64
CA LYS A 30 -22.67 -21.08 16.28
C LYS A 30 -22.55 -19.57 16.30
N ILE A 31 -22.38 -19.02 17.50
CA ILE A 31 -22.30 -17.58 17.73
C ILE A 31 -20.92 -17.29 18.29
N LYS A 32 -20.22 -16.33 17.67
CA LYS A 32 -18.89 -15.91 18.09
C LYS A 32 -18.86 -14.39 18.20
N VAL A 33 -18.50 -13.88 19.39
CA VAL A 33 -18.37 -12.44 19.63
C VAL A 33 -16.91 -12.10 19.84
N SER A 34 -16.40 -11.13 19.09
CA SER A 34 -14.99 -10.70 19.17
C SER A 34 -14.88 -9.29 19.75
N LEU A 35 -13.92 -9.10 20.66
CA LEU A 35 -13.57 -7.78 21.19
C LEU A 35 -12.51 -7.07 20.33
N SER A 36 -11.59 -7.85 19.73
CA SER A 36 -10.49 -7.31 18.91
C SER A 36 -10.97 -6.63 17.63
N TYR A 37 -12.11 -7.10 17.12
CA TYR A 37 -12.91 -6.44 16.10
C TYR A 37 -14.36 -6.55 16.58
N PRO A 38 -14.99 -5.47 17.11
CA PRO A 38 -16.29 -5.51 17.77
C PRO A 38 -17.42 -6.02 16.86
N GLN A 39 -17.51 -7.34 16.73
CA GLN A 39 -18.41 -8.01 15.82
C GLN A 39 -19.03 -9.26 16.44
N LEU A 40 -20.20 -9.58 15.92
CA LEU A 40 -20.98 -10.78 16.17
C LEU A 40 -21.02 -11.58 14.87
N GLU A 41 -20.45 -12.77 14.87
CA GLU A 41 -20.53 -13.73 13.77
C GLU A 41 -21.53 -14.83 14.13
N ILE A 42 -22.47 -15.11 13.23
CA ILE A 42 -23.48 -16.16 13.38
C ILE A 42 -23.40 -17.10 12.18
N GLU A 43 -23.20 -18.38 12.46
CA GLU A 43 -23.31 -19.49 11.50
C GLU A 43 -24.52 -20.35 11.87
N SER A 44 -25.57 -20.33 11.06
CA SER A 44 -26.80 -21.10 11.31
C SER A 44 -27.44 -21.52 9.99
N ASP A 45 -28.14 -22.66 9.99
CA ASP A 45 -28.95 -23.09 8.83
C ASP A 45 -30.20 -22.21 8.65
N ASN A 46 -30.65 -21.56 9.73
CA ASN A 46 -31.74 -20.57 9.70
C ASN A 46 -31.29 -19.31 10.45
N LEU A 47 -30.94 -18.27 9.71
CA LEU A 47 -30.47 -17.00 10.28
C LEU A 47 -31.64 -16.30 11.01
N PRO A 48 -31.48 -15.92 12.29
CA PRO A 48 -32.49 -15.16 13.01
C PRO A 48 -32.66 -13.76 12.41
N ASP A 49 -33.88 -13.23 12.52
CA ASP A 49 -34.20 -11.92 11.97
C ASP A 49 -33.39 -10.80 12.66
N PHE A 50 -32.99 -9.78 11.88
CA PHE A 50 -32.16 -8.68 12.38
C PHE A 50 -32.84 -7.91 13.53
N SER A 51 -34.17 -7.79 13.50
CA SER A 51 -34.92 -7.10 14.55
C SER A 51 -34.86 -7.87 15.88
N GLU A 52 -34.90 -9.19 15.82
CA GLU A 52 -34.78 -10.07 16.99
C GLU A 52 -33.37 -9.96 17.60
N LEU A 53 -32.34 -10.03 16.76
CA LEU A 53 -30.94 -9.88 17.16
C LEU A 53 -30.67 -8.53 17.82
N LYS A 54 -31.13 -7.44 17.20
CA LYS A 54 -30.98 -6.09 17.74
C LYS A 54 -31.62 -5.97 19.12
N SER A 55 -32.84 -6.48 19.28
CA SER A 55 -33.55 -6.43 20.56
C SER A 55 -32.83 -7.20 21.68
N LYS A 56 -32.21 -8.35 21.37
CA LYS A 56 -31.45 -9.15 22.34
C LYS A 56 -30.15 -8.46 22.73
N VAL A 57 -29.45 -7.86 21.78
CA VAL A 57 -28.21 -7.12 22.04
C VAL A 57 -28.45 -5.85 22.87
N GLU A 58 -29.51 -5.09 22.57
CA GLU A 58 -29.91 -3.91 23.35
C GLU A 58 -30.43 -4.28 24.76
N LYS A 59 -31.02 -5.47 24.95
CA LYS A 59 -31.38 -5.98 26.28
C LYS A 59 -30.16 -6.34 27.13
N ALA A 60 -29.03 -6.70 26.52
CA ALA A 60 -27.81 -7.06 27.24
C ALA A 60 -27.07 -5.84 27.83
N GLY A 61 -27.38 -4.63 27.36
CA GLY A 61 -26.77 -3.38 27.82
C GLY A 61 -26.84 -2.25 26.78
N PRO A 62 -26.11 -1.14 26.97
CA PRO A 62 -26.11 0.00 26.06
C PRO A 62 -25.30 -0.27 24.78
N TYR A 63 -25.58 -1.38 24.11
CA TYR A 63 -24.92 -1.84 22.89
C TYR A 63 -25.79 -1.57 21.67
N ARG A 64 -25.18 -1.20 20.54
CA ARG A 64 -25.91 -0.96 19.29
C ARG A 64 -25.47 -1.95 18.23
N LEU A 65 -26.43 -2.71 17.71
CA LEU A 65 -26.21 -3.61 16.57
C LEU A 65 -26.36 -2.81 15.27
N LYS A 66 -25.30 -2.79 14.46
CA LYS A 66 -25.35 -2.35 13.07
C LYS A 66 -25.22 -3.58 12.18
N THR A 67 -26.05 -3.66 11.14
CA THR A 67 -25.84 -4.64 10.07
C THR A 67 -24.44 -4.43 9.55
N SER A 68 -23.58 -5.44 9.67
CA SER A 68 -22.42 -5.50 8.80
C SER A 68 -23.02 -5.90 7.47
N GLU A 69 -23.18 -4.92 6.58
CA GLU A 69 -23.74 -5.07 5.24
C GLU A 69 -23.19 -6.35 4.60
N THR A 70 -24.00 -7.40 4.61
CA THR A 70 -23.72 -8.61 3.84
C THR A 70 -24.36 -8.35 2.49
N GLY A 71 -23.60 -7.76 1.58
CA GLY A 71 -23.97 -7.68 0.16
C GLY A 71 -24.42 -6.33 -0.39
N GLU A 72 -24.03 -5.20 0.20
CA GLU A 72 -23.78 -4.04 -0.66
C GLU A 72 -22.41 -4.26 -1.28
N SER A 73 -22.38 -4.27 -2.62
CA SER A 73 -21.17 -4.14 -3.42
C SER A 73 -20.22 -3.25 -2.64
N GLU A 74 -19.09 -3.80 -2.18
CA GLU A 74 -17.89 -2.99 -2.01
C GLU A 74 -17.78 -2.26 -3.34
N GLY A 75 -18.28 -1.02 -3.38
CA GLY A 75 -18.02 -0.12 -4.46
C GLY A 75 -16.52 -0.08 -4.43
N LYS A 76 -15.90 -0.81 -5.38
CA LYS A 76 -14.45 -0.97 -5.55
C LYS A 76 -13.86 0.28 -4.95
N LYS A 77 -13.25 0.22 -3.75
CA LYS A 77 -12.56 1.40 -3.22
C LYS A 77 -11.69 1.83 -4.37
N SER A 78 -12.05 2.96 -4.97
CA SER A 78 -11.78 3.14 -6.40
C SER A 78 -10.29 2.96 -6.57
N TYR A 79 -9.87 1.93 -7.33
CA TYR A 79 -8.44 1.71 -7.60
C TYR A 79 -7.82 3.05 -8.04
N TRP A 80 -8.60 3.82 -8.79
CA TRP A 80 -8.35 5.21 -9.15
C TRP A 80 -8.10 6.16 -7.98
N ALA A 81 -8.89 6.15 -6.91
CA ALA A 81 -8.68 7.03 -5.75
C ALA A 81 -7.37 6.73 -5.01
N THR A 82 -6.91 5.48 -5.05
CA THR A 82 -5.63 5.07 -4.45
C THR A 82 -4.45 5.49 -5.33
N TYR A 83 -4.55 5.32 -6.65
CA TYR A 83 -3.49 5.66 -7.60
C TYR A 83 -3.53 7.12 -8.12
N TYR A 84 -4.56 7.89 -7.76
CA TYR A 84 -4.76 9.26 -8.25
C TYR A 84 -3.55 10.16 -8.02
N PRO A 85 -2.93 10.20 -6.81
CA PRO A 85 -1.77 11.05 -6.58
C PRO A 85 -0.61 10.69 -7.51
N LEU A 86 -0.35 9.40 -7.70
CA LEU A 86 0.72 8.88 -8.55
C LEU A 86 0.51 9.25 -10.03
N ILE A 87 -0.68 8.96 -10.56
CA ILE A 87 -1.02 9.26 -11.96
C ILE A 87 -0.92 10.76 -12.21
N LEU A 88 -1.37 11.58 -11.25
CA LEU A 88 -1.25 13.03 -11.30
C LEU A 88 0.23 13.45 -11.39
N ILE A 89 1.08 12.93 -10.51
CA ILE A 89 2.52 13.21 -10.51
C ILE A 89 3.17 12.82 -11.84
N VAL A 90 2.98 11.58 -12.31
CA VAL A 90 3.57 11.07 -13.54
C VAL A 90 3.09 11.88 -14.75
N THR A 91 1.82 12.27 -14.77
CA THR A 91 1.25 13.09 -15.84
C THR A 91 1.84 14.50 -15.84
N ILE A 92 1.98 15.13 -14.67
CA ILE A 92 2.62 16.44 -14.55
C ILE A 92 4.09 16.37 -15.01
N ILE A 93 4.86 15.39 -14.54
CA ILE A 93 6.27 15.21 -14.95
C ILE A 93 6.37 15.00 -16.45
N SER A 94 5.51 14.14 -17.02
CA SER A 94 5.48 13.86 -18.45
C SER A 94 5.19 15.12 -19.28
N ILE A 95 4.19 15.92 -18.89
CA ILE A 95 3.84 17.20 -19.55
C ILE A 95 4.99 18.21 -19.42
N VAL A 96 5.58 18.37 -18.23
CA VAL A 96 6.71 19.28 -18.01
C VAL A 96 7.92 18.87 -18.87
N SER A 97 8.15 17.57 -19.01
CA SER A 97 9.22 17.01 -19.84
C SER A 97 9.00 17.25 -21.35
N LEU A 98 7.81 17.68 -21.77
CA LEU A 98 7.57 18.10 -23.16
C LEU A 98 8.24 19.43 -23.51
N ARG A 99 8.68 20.20 -22.50
CA ARG A 99 9.28 21.51 -22.71
C ARG A 99 10.70 21.37 -23.27
N GLY A 100 10.90 21.83 -24.50
CA GLY A 100 12.23 21.85 -25.12
C GLY A 100 12.71 20.46 -25.56
N ILE A 101 11.78 19.56 -25.91
CA ILE A 101 12.11 18.32 -26.61
C ILE A 101 12.61 18.64 -28.02
N GLU A 102 13.83 18.20 -28.31
CA GLU A 102 14.31 18.04 -29.68
C GLU A 102 14.32 16.57 -30.12
N SER A 103 14.48 15.65 -29.16
CA SER A 103 14.54 14.21 -29.41
C SER A 103 13.81 13.39 -28.35
N LEU A 104 13.44 12.15 -28.68
CA LEU A 104 12.90 11.21 -27.69
C LEU A 104 13.91 10.97 -26.55
N HIS A 105 15.21 11.03 -26.84
CA HIS A 105 16.26 10.89 -25.84
C HIS A 105 16.21 12.02 -24.79
N ASP A 106 16.03 13.28 -25.23
CA ASP A 106 15.91 14.41 -24.31
C ASP A 106 14.65 14.31 -23.44
N TRP A 107 13.53 13.85 -24.02
CA TRP A 107 12.31 13.61 -23.27
C TRP A 107 12.51 12.56 -22.17
N MET A 108 13.11 11.41 -22.53
CA MET A 108 13.37 10.33 -21.58
C MET A 108 14.28 10.80 -20.46
N LEU A 109 15.34 11.57 -20.77
CA LEU A 109 16.24 12.13 -19.78
C LEU A 109 15.53 13.07 -18.80
N GLN A 110 14.72 14.00 -19.30
CA GLN A 110 13.98 14.96 -18.47
C GLN A 110 12.91 14.26 -17.63
N PHE A 111 12.21 13.30 -18.21
CA PHE A 111 11.23 12.48 -17.50
C PHE A 111 11.90 11.71 -16.36
N MET A 112 13.02 11.06 -16.62
CA MET A 112 13.78 10.32 -15.60
C MET A 112 14.28 11.23 -14.48
N ALA A 113 14.81 12.41 -14.82
CA ALA A 113 15.26 13.40 -13.84
C ALA A 113 14.11 13.83 -12.91
N GLY A 114 12.98 14.23 -13.48
CA GLY A 114 11.81 14.65 -12.72
C GLY A 114 11.24 13.52 -11.86
N PHE A 115 11.18 12.30 -12.41
CA PHE A 115 10.72 11.12 -11.70
C PHE A 115 11.57 10.81 -10.47
N PHE A 116 12.90 10.71 -10.62
CA PHE A 116 13.79 10.43 -9.49
C PHE A 116 13.79 11.53 -8.42
N ILE A 117 13.74 12.80 -8.82
CA ILE A 117 13.69 13.92 -7.87
C ILE A 117 12.39 13.86 -7.04
N VAL A 118 11.24 13.67 -7.70
CA VAL A 118 9.95 13.69 -7.02
C VAL A 118 9.75 12.43 -6.15
N PHE A 119 10.11 11.25 -6.65
CA PHE A 119 9.99 10.00 -5.88
C PHE A 119 10.95 9.93 -4.71
N SER A 120 12.18 10.40 -4.87
CA SER A 120 13.11 10.52 -3.73
C SER A 120 12.59 11.50 -2.68
N ALA A 121 11.98 12.62 -3.08
CA ALA A 121 11.38 13.56 -2.15
C ALA A 121 10.27 12.90 -1.30
N PHE A 122 9.38 12.10 -1.90
CA PHE A 122 8.37 11.37 -1.12
C PHE A 122 8.97 10.37 -0.13
N LYS A 123 10.05 9.68 -0.53
CA LYS A 123 10.79 8.77 0.36
C LYS A 123 11.47 9.54 1.50
N LEU A 124 11.94 10.76 1.25
CA LEU A 124 12.57 11.61 2.26
C LEU A 124 11.56 12.22 3.25
N ILE A 125 10.31 12.47 2.84
CA ILE A 125 9.25 12.99 3.73
C ILE A 125 9.03 12.05 4.93
N ASP A 126 8.99 10.74 4.69
CA ASP A 126 8.92 9.72 5.75
C ASP A 126 10.09 8.73 5.63
N LEU A 127 11.30 9.24 5.82
CA LEU A 127 12.53 8.45 5.70
C LEU A 127 12.55 7.24 6.66
N ARG A 128 11.94 7.36 7.84
CA ARG A 128 11.87 6.26 8.82
C ARG A 128 10.85 5.21 8.39
N GLY A 129 9.65 5.59 7.97
CA GLY A 129 8.68 4.65 7.43
C GLY A 129 9.21 3.97 6.16
N PHE A 130 9.89 4.73 5.29
CA PHE A 130 10.52 4.20 4.09
C PHE A 130 11.57 3.14 4.42
N LYS A 131 12.53 3.39 5.32
CA LYS A 131 13.57 2.40 5.65
C LYS A 131 12.96 1.08 6.13
N ASP A 132 11.91 1.14 6.95
CA ASP A 132 11.32 0.00 7.61
C ASP A 132 10.51 -0.83 6.60
N ALA A 133 9.81 -0.14 5.69
CA ALA A 133 9.14 -0.77 4.56
C ALA A 133 10.16 -1.35 3.56
N TYR A 134 11.18 -0.60 3.18
CA TYR A 134 12.19 -0.96 2.18
C TYR A 134 13.02 -2.18 2.62
N ALA A 135 13.43 -2.21 3.89
CA ALA A 135 14.13 -3.35 4.49
C ALA A 135 13.27 -4.62 4.57
N SER A 136 11.96 -4.56 4.34
CA SER A 136 11.12 -5.77 4.32
C SER A 136 11.22 -6.57 3.02
N TYR A 137 11.72 -5.97 1.93
CA TYR A 137 11.78 -6.60 0.60
C TYR A 137 13.10 -6.44 -0.15
N ASP A 138 13.87 -5.36 0.05
CA ASP A 138 15.12 -5.16 -0.66
C ASP A 138 16.25 -6.02 -0.08
N ILE A 139 16.99 -6.71 -0.96
CA ILE A 139 18.02 -7.70 -0.58
C ILE A 139 19.16 -7.02 0.19
N ILE A 140 19.59 -5.83 -0.25
CA ILE A 140 20.72 -5.11 0.37
C ILE A 140 20.27 -4.47 1.67
N ALA A 141 19.08 -3.85 1.68
CA ALA A 141 18.54 -3.21 2.88
C ALA A 141 18.24 -4.21 4.00
N GLN A 142 17.84 -5.44 3.68
CA GLN A 142 17.64 -6.53 4.66
C GLN A 142 18.94 -6.90 5.38
N GLN A 143 20.06 -6.90 4.66
CA GLN A 143 21.36 -7.25 5.24
C GLN A 143 22.04 -6.05 5.88
N TRP A 144 21.81 -4.84 5.34
CA TRP A 144 22.43 -3.61 5.82
C TRP A 144 21.39 -2.49 5.96
N ASN A 145 20.79 -2.38 7.14
CA ASN A 145 19.74 -1.39 7.45
C ASN A 145 20.11 0.07 7.15
N PHE A 146 21.41 0.41 7.17
CA PHE A 146 21.89 1.75 6.82
C PHE A 146 21.66 2.08 5.34
N TYR A 147 21.72 1.08 4.46
CA TYR A 147 21.46 1.24 3.04
C TYR A 147 20.05 1.78 2.77
N GLY A 148 19.05 1.39 3.57
CA GLY A 148 17.69 1.92 3.47
C GLY A 148 17.59 3.43 3.71
N TYR A 149 18.48 4.00 4.53
CA TYR A 149 18.60 5.46 4.68
C TYR A 149 19.32 6.13 3.52
N LEU A 150 20.31 5.45 2.94
CA LEU A 150 21.14 5.97 1.86
C LEU A 150 20.38 6.00 0.52
N TYR A 151 19.50 5.02 0.29
CA TYR A 151 18.84 4.81 -0.99
C TYR A 151 18.06 6.03 -1.53
N PRO A 152 17.22 6.74 -0.74
CA PRO A 152 16.54 7.94 -1.23
C PRO A 152 17.50 9.05 -1.68
N PHE A 153 18.69 9.14 -1.07
CA PHE A 153 19.72 10.10 -1.49
C PHE A 153 20.41 9.67 -2.78
N LEU A 154 20.58 8.35 -3.01
CA LEU A 154 21.11 7.84 -4.28
C LEU A 154 20.16 8.17 -5.44
N GLU A 155 18.85 7.99 -5.24
CA GLU A 155 17.85 8.38 -6.22
C GLU A 155 17.80 9.89 -6.45
N LEU A 156 17.83 10.70 -5.39
CA LEU A 156 17.92 12.15 -5.51
C LEU A 156 19.17 12.58 -6.29
N GLY A 157 20.32 11.96 -5.97
CA GLY A 157 21.58 12.19 -6.66
C GLY A 157 21.51 11.84 -8.15
N LEU A 158 20.89 10.71 -8.49
CA LEU A 158 20.63 10.32 -9.88
C LEU A 158 19.72 11.32 -10.60
N GLY A 159 18.63 11.73 -9.96
CA GLY A 159 17.70 12.72 -10.52
C GLY A 159 18.38 14.05 -10.81
N LEU A 160 19.22 14.54 -9.89
CA LEU A 160 20.03 15.74 -10.09
C LEU A 160 21.10 15.53 -11.17
N ALA A 161 21.75 14.36 -11.22
CA ALA A 161 22.74 14.06 -12.25
C ALA A 161 22.13 14.06 -13.66
N PHE A 162 20.93 13.50 -13.83
CA PHE A 162 20.18 13.59 -15.09
C PHE A 162 19.74 15.02 -15.41
N LEU A 163 19.28 15.78 -14.42
CA LEU A 163 18.87 17.18 -14.60
C LEU A 163 20.03 18.07 -15.08
N PHE A 164 21.21 17.94 -14.48
CA PHE A 164 22.40 18.71 -14.85
C PHE A 164 23.23 18.07 -15.98
N ARG A 165 22.79 16.91 -16.50
CA ARG A 165 23.55 16.09 -17.47
C ARG A 165 24.97 15.75 -16.99
N PHE A 166 25.15 15.62 -15.68
CA PHE A 166 26.45 15.32 -15.08
C PHE A 166 26.79 13.84 -15.29
N GLN A 167 27.92 13.58 -15.97
CA GLN A 167 28.44 12.24 -16.22
C GLN A 167 27.36 11.26 -16.75
N LEU A 168 26.66 11.64 -17.83
CA LEU A 168 25.44 10.97 -18.27
C LEU A 168 25.58 9.44 -18.42
N GLN A 169 26.65 8.97 -19.06
CA GLN A 169 26.91 7.53 -19.24
C GLN A 169 27.08 6.79 -17.90
N GLY A 170 27.80 7.40 -16.95
CA GLY A 170 27.99 6.83 -15.60
C GLY A 170 26.69 6.79 -14.82
N SER A 171 25.90 7.86 -14.89
CA SER A 171 24.59 7.97 -14.24
C SER A 171 23.58 6.95 -14.79
N LEU A 172 23.57 6.74 -16.12
CA LEU A 172 22.74 5.71 -16.77
C LEU A 172 23.15 4.29 -16.37
N LEU A 173 24.45 3.99 -16.32
CA LEU A 173 24.90 2.67 -15.90
C LEU A 173 24.57 2.42 -14.42
N PHE A 174 24.79 3.43 -13.57
CA PHE A 174 24.48 3.36 -12.15
C PHE A 174 22.98 3.20 -11.90
N SER A 175 22.12 3.92 -12.62
CA SER A 175 20.66 3.77 -12.51
C SER A 175 20.21 2.37 -12.89
N ILE A 176 20.75 1.78 -13.97
CA ILE A 176 20.44 0.40 -14.37
C ILE A 176 20.76 -0.57 -13.24
N VAL A 177 21.97 -0.49 -12.68
CA VAL A 177 22.41 -1.38 -11.60
C VAL A 177 21.53 -1.22 -10.37
N LEU A 178 21.32 0.03 -9.91
CA LEU A 178 20.56 0.34 -8.71
C LEU A 178 19.10 -0.12 -8.82
N MET A 179 18.43 0.23 -9.92
CA MET A 179 17.02 -0.11 -10.15
C MET A 179 16.81 -1.60 -10.42
N SER A 180 17.77 -2.28 -11.05
CA SER A 180 17.69 -3.74 -11.26
C SER A 180 17.77 -4.49 -9.93
N ILE A 181 18.64 -4.08 -9.02
CA ILE A 181 18.75 -4.70 -7.69
C ILE A 181 17.43 -4.49 -6.90
N SER A 182 16.90 -3.27 -6.88
CA SER A 182 15.60 -2.95 -6.26
C SER A 182 14.47 -3.81 -6.84
N SER A 183 14.38 -3.88 -8.17
CA SER A 183 13.38 -4.67 -8.89
C SER A 183 13.43 -6.15 -8.49
N LEU A 184 14.63 -6.74 -8.39
CA LEU A 184 14.80 -8.14 -7.99
C LEU A 184 14.29 -8.39 -6.55
N GLY A 185 14.56 -7.46 -5.62
CA GLY A 185 14.04 -7.53 -4.25
C GLY A 185 12.51 -7.46 -4.20
N VAL A 186 11.92 -6.55 -4.99
CA VAL A 186 10.46 -6.41 -5.09
C VAL A 186 9.82 -7.65 -5.72
N ILE A 187 10.38 -8.20 -6.80
CA ILE A 187 9.92 -9.45 -7.44
C ILE A 187 9.96 -10.60 -6.43
N GLN A 188 11.05 -10.73 -5.66
CA GLN A 188 11.20 -11.77 -4.65
C GLN A 188 10.14 -11.62 -3.54
N ALA A 189 9.88 -10.40 -3.08
CA ALA A 189 8.86 -10.13 -2.06
C ALA A 189 7.44 -10.40 -2.55
N LEU A 190 7.10 -10.01 -3.79
CA LEU A 190 5.81 -10.31 -4.43
C LEU A 190 5.59 -11.82 -4.57
N ARG A 191 6.64 -12.58 -4.92
CA ARG A 191 6.57 -14.05 -5.05
C ARG A 191 6.29 -14.75 -3.72
N HIS A 192 6.67 -14.14 -2.59
CA HIS A 192 6.52 -14.75 -1.26
C HIS A 192 5.24 -14.40 -0.51
N GLN A 193 4.32 -13.58 -1.08
CA GLN A 193 3.02 -13.22 -0.49
C GLN A 193 3.05 -13.06 1.05
N ARG A 194 4.05 -12.34 1.58
CA ARG A 194 4.11 -12.09 3.02
C ARG A 194 2.99 -11.11 3.38
N GLN A 195 1.90 -11.64 3.93
CA GLN A 195 0.84 -10.87 4.55
C GLN A 195 1.41 -10.17 5.79
N ILE A 196 1.83 -8.91 5.65
CA ILE A 196 2.24 -8.12 6.80
C ILE A 196 0.99 -7.53 7.45
N ARG A 197 0.80 -7.96 8.71
CA ARG A 197 -0.23 -7.50 9.63
C ARG A 197 -0.20 -5.97 9.72
N CYS A 198 -1.30 -5.33 9.33
CA CYS A 198 -1.53 -3.93 9.60
C CYS A 198 -1.67 -3.71 11.12
N ALA A 199 -0.87 -2.79 11.67
CA ALA A 199 -1.25 -2.02 12.84
C ALA A 199 -0.41 -0.73 12.85
N CYS A 200 -1.10 0.41 12.83
CA CYS A 200 -0.60 1.70 13.29
C CYS A 200 0.34 2.48 12.34
N LEU A 201 -0.26 3.13 11.33
CA LEU A 201 0.02 4.53 10.98
C LEU A 201 1.45 4.88 10.51
N GLY A 202 1.62 4.91 9.18
CA GLY A 202 2.53 5.81 8.48
C GLY A 202 1.74 6.56 7.41
N THR A 203 1.10 7.65 7.81
CA THR A 203 0.16 8.47 7.03
C THR A 203 0.87 9.36 6.03
N ALA A 204 0.98 8.90 4.79
CA ALA A 204 1.07 9.83 3.65
C ALA A 204 0.45 9.23 2.38
N LEU A 205 0.73 7.95 2.07
CA LEU A 205 0.27 7.29 0.85
C LEU A 205 0.09 5.78 1.09
N ASN A 206 -1.15 5.31 1.27
CA ASN A 206 -1.50 3.88 1.31
C ASN A 206 -1.48 3.27 -0.09
N LEU A 207 -0.36 3.38 -0.79
CA LEU A 207 -0.14 2.68 -2.06
C LEU A 207 0.46 1.30 -1.74
N PRO A 208 -0.03 0.20 -2.35
CA PRO A 208 0.74 -1.04 -2.40
C PRO A 208 1.99 -0.77 -3.26
N MET A 209 3.05 -0.25 -2.61
CA MET A 209 4.26 0.20 -3.30
C MET A 209 4.85 -0.92 -4.18
N SER A 210 4.72 -2.19 -3.78
CA SER A 210 5.39 -3.30 -4.44
C SER A 210 5.07 -3.47 -5.94
N THR A 211 3.81 -3.40 -6.38
CA THR A 211 3.50 -3.65 -7.80
C THR A 211 3.77 -2.45 -8.69
N ILE A 212 3.57 -1.24 -8.17
CA ILE A 212 3.79 -0.01 -8.93
C ILE A 212 5.27 0.26 -9.06
N THR A 213 6.01 0.22 -7.94
CA THR A 213 7.45 0.44 -7.93
C THR A 213 8.17 -0.54 -8.84
N LEU A 214 7.68 -1.78 -8.97
CA LEU A 214 8.24 -2.72 -9.95
C LEU A 214 8.05 -2.23 -11.40
N VAL A 215 6.86 -1.75 -11.76
CA VAL A 215 6.60 -1.22 -13.11
C VAL A 215 7.44 0.02 -13.38
N GLU A 216 7.57 0.89 -12.39
CA GLU A 216 8.39 2.10 -12.43
C GLU A 216 9.87 1.77 -12.61
N ASP A 217 10.46 0.97 -11.73
CA ASP A 217 11.88 0.59 -11.78
C ASP A 217 12.22 -0.08 -13.13
N LEU A 218 11.36 -1.00 -13.61
CA LEU A 218 11.55 -1.65 -14.91
C LEU A 218 11.46 -0.67 -16.09
N LEU A 219 10.54 0.29 -16.03
CA LEU A 219 10.43 1.35 -17.04
C LEU A 219 11.71 2.21 -17.05
N MET A 220 12.23 2.59 -15.88
CA MET A 220 13.46 3.39 -15.77
C MET A 220 14.68 2.63 -16.28
N VAL A 221 14.77 1.32 -16.03
CA VAL A 221 15.81 0.45 -16.60
C VAL A 221 15.68 0.37 -18.11
N ALA A 222 14.49 0.15 -18.65
CA ALA A 222 14.25 0.09 -20.09
C ALA A 222 14.67 1.40 -20.78
N MET A 223 14.25 2.54 -20.23
CA MET A 223 14.66 3.86 -20.73
C MET A 223 16.18 4.02 -20.70
N SER A 224 16.82 3.71 -19.57
CA SER A 224 18.27 3.82 -19.42
C SER A 224 19.04 2.94 -20.43
N ILE A 225 18.58 1.70 -20.66
CA ILE A 225 19.19 0.78 -21.64
C ILE A 225 19.02 1.32 -23.06
N THR A 226 17.81 1.75 -23.43
CA THR A 226 17.58 2.31 -24.78
C THR A 226 18.45 3.54 -25.04
N MET A 227 18.65 4.40 -24.04
CA MET A 227 19.53 5.56 -24.14
C MET A 227 21.01 5.18 -24.24
N LEU A 228 21.45 4.10 -23.59
CA LEU A 228 22.82 3.59 -23.74
C LEU A 228 23.07 2.91 -25.09
N LEU A 229 22.05 2.25 -25.66
CA LEU A 229 22.17 1.57 -26.96
C LEU A 229 22.06 2.53 -28.15
N GLN A 230 21.32 3.62 -27.99
CA GLN A 230 21.16 4.68 -28.99
C GLN A 230 22.16 5.83 -28.81
N GLY A 231 22.99 5.76 -27.75
CA GLY A 231 23.97 6.78 -27.37
C GLY A 231 25.31 6.68 -28.08
#